data_AF-A0A6N9L9L2-F1
#
_entry.id   AF-A0A6N9L9L2-F1
#
_cell.length_a   1.000
_cell.length_b   1.000
_cell.length_c   1.000
_cell.angle_alpha   90.00
_cell.angle_beta   90.00
_cell.angle_gamma   90.00
#
_symmetry.space_group_name_H-M   'P 1'
#
loop_
_entity.id
_entity.type
_entity.pdbx_description
1 polymer ?
#
loop_
_entity_poly.entity_id
_entity_poly.type
_entity_poly.pdbx_seq_one_letter_code
_entity_poly.pdbx_strand_id
1 'polypeptide(L)'
;MEWETYFQKRILDRGYDYYFDDRVEDLRINSNRIKAVVNGTDFYHVEIKLNGNKIIGMSCDCPYALDGHNCKHMAAVLYEWQLRVTHPEIDSLQLVEDASEEDVRSFLIQVLDDNPNLVETFKQYTQNEFSLTTMIDDLEGVCDSYSNGYHYIDYEFSRDFCDNYEDAVDKWLDVLKKRDQYSLAFRFLLKAYEVFYKLDIEDNGGETVALSVIIISQWANIIMCMDDLERLEAFVELGQYLNSMRDYYDSQKIIEIFFDCLSGKEFLKLKLDLVKKQLDYIESHDDIFNRGYAIEGFAKKYLELLKKNKASKKEISAVYKKYWEYIPIRMDCVYTCINNKEYDKALDYIDECIDFEYENQDRMKFKINLK
;
A
#
# COMPACT_ATOMS: atom_id res chain seq x y z
N MET A 1 -34.24 -33.29 26.62
CA MET A 1 -35.38 -33.11 27.54
C MET A 1 -36.62 -33.03 26.67
N GLU A 2 -37.67 -33.81 26.92
CA GLU A 2 -38.93 -33.78 26.13
C GLU A 2 -39.89 -32.72 26.68
N TRP A 3 -39.47 -31.45 26.60
CA TRP A 3 -40.21 -30.33 27.17
C TRP A 3 -41.47 -29.95 26.36
N GLU A 4 -41.55 -30.38 25.10
CA GLU A 4 -42.64 -30.11 24.19
C GLU A 4 -43.96 -30.70 24.70
N THR A 5 -43.87 -31.81 25.45
CA THR A 5 -45.03 -32.51 26.04
C THR A 5 -45.79 -31.68 27.09
N TYR A 6 -45.20 -30.60 27.60
CA TYR A 6 -45.83 -29.70 28.57
C TYR A 6 -46.79 -28.68 27.92
N PHE A 7 -46.89 -28.65 26.59
CA PHE A 7 -47.65 -27.64 25.86
C PHE A 7 -48.67 -28.29 24.92
N GLN A 8 -49.81 -27.63 24.74
CA GLN A 8 -50.73 -27.97 23.64
C GLN A 8 -50.09 -27.57 22.31
N LYS A 9 -50.34 -28.34 21.23
CA LYS A 9 -49.76 -28.09 19.90
C LYS A 9 -49.88 -26.63 19.44
N ARG A 10 -51.06 -26.02 19.58
CA ARG A 10 -51.27 -24.61 19.21
C ARG A 10 -50.40 -23.62 20.00
N ILE A 11 -50.03 -23.94 21.23
CA ILE A 11 -49.15 -23.11 22.05
C ILE A 11 -47.69 -23.30 21.62
N LEU A 12 -47.30 -24.53 21.26
CA LEU A 12 -45.99 -24.81 20.67
C LEU A 12 -45.80 -24.04 19.37
N ASP A 13 -46.75 -24.13 18.44
CA ASP A 13 -46.68 -23.44 17.14
C ASP A 13 -46.47 -21.93 17.34
N ARG A 14 -47.26 -21.32 18.24
CA ARG A 14 -47.12 -19.88 18.56
C ARG A 14 -45.85 -19.55 19.33
N GLY A 15 -45.31 -20.49 20.11
CA GLY A 15 -44.04 -20.33 20.81
C GLY A 15 -42.87 -20.38 19.84
N TYR A 16 -42.96 -21.26 18.84
CA TYR A 16 -42.01 -21.35 17.75
C TYR A 16 -42.00 -20.06 16.92
N ASP A 17 -43.18 -19.51 16.59
CA ASP A 17 -43.27 -18.20 15.90
C ASP A 17 -42.52 -17.09 16.67
N TYR A 18 -42.65 -17.07 18.00
CA TYR A 18 -41.99 -16.05 18.84
C TYR A 18 -40.48 -16.24 18.92
N TYR A 19 -40.02 -17.49 18.95
CA TYR A 19 -38.60 -17.81 18.87
C TYR A 19 -38.04 -17.43 17.48
N PHE A 20 -38.74 -17.81 16.40
CA PHE A 20 -38.32 -17.55 15.03
C PHE A 20 -38.28 -16.05 14.68
N ASP A 21 -39.15 -15.25 15.29
CA ASP A 21 -39.17 -13.79 15.17
C ASP A 21 -38.12 -13.08 16.08
N ASP A 22 -37.14 -13.81 16.63
CA ASP A 22 -36.08 -13.30 17.52
C ASP A 22 -36.61 -12.50 18.74
N ARG A 23 -37.74 -12.92 19.31
CA ARG A 23 -38.41 -12.18 20.39
C ARG A 23 -37.94 -12.56 21.80
N VAL A 24 -37.00 -13.49 21.93
CA VAL A 24 -36.47 -13.94 23.22
C VAL A 24 -35.16 -13.21 23.49
N GLU A 25 -35.17 -12.33 24.48
CA GLU A 25 -34.03 -11.52 24.92
C GLU A 25 -33.55 -11.95 26.31
N ASP A 26 -32.33 -11.55 26.68
CA ASP A 26 -31.76 -11.74 28.01
C ASP A 26 -31.81 -13.19 28.55
N LEU A 27 -31.62 -14.17 27.67
CA LEU A 27 -31.59 -15.58 28.06
C LEU A 27 -30.40 -15.87 29.00
N ARG A 28 -30.71 -16.30 30.22
CA ARG A 28 -29.74 -16.69 31.25
C ARG A 28 -29.99 -18.13 31.67
N ILE A 29 -28.99 -18.99 31.46
CA ILE A 29 -29.06 -20.43 31.73
C ILE A 29 -28.15 -20.76 32.92
N ASN A 30 -28.74 -21.28 33.99
CA ASN A 30 -28.02 -21.82 35.15
C ASN A 30 -28.39 -23.30 35.34
N SER A 31 -27.63 -24.03 36.16
CA SER A 31 -27.83 -25.47 36.41
C SER A 31 -29.22 -25.86 36.94
N ASN A 32 -29.96 -24.91 37.54
CA ASN A 32 -31.28 -25.15 38.11
C ASN A 32 -32.38 -24.22 37.56
N ARG A 33 -32.08 -23.28 36.66
CA ARG A 33 -33.05 -22.29 36.17
C ARG A 33 -32.70 -21.76 34.77
N ILE A 34 -33.72 -21.45 33.99
CA ILE A 34 -33.62 -20.66 32.75
C ILE A 34 -34.48 -19.41 32.96
N LYS A 35 -33.94 -18.24 32.63
CA LYS A 35 -34.66 -16.96 32.66
C LYS A 35 -34.51 -16.24 31.33
N ALA A 36 -35.55 -15.55 30.90
CA ALA A 36 -35.51 -14.67 29.72
C ALA A 36 -36.58 -13.59 29.81
N VAL A 37 -36.47 -12.62 28.92
CA VAL A 37 -37.53 -11.64 28.60
C VAL A 37 -38.06 -11.96 27.21
N VAL A 38 -39.38 -11.96 27.03
CA VAL A 38 -40.00 -12.25 25.73
C VAL A 38 -40.85 -11.08 25.27
N ASN A 39 -40.52 -10.54 24.09
CA ASN A 39 -41.20 -9.40 23.48
C ASN A 39 -42.55 -9.82 22.88
N GLY A 40 -43.64 -9.45 23.52
CA GLY A 40 -45.00 -9.67 23.02
C GLY A 40 -45.74 -8.36 22.79
N THR A 41 -46.96 -8.28 23.33
CA THR A 41 -47.66 -7.00 23.51
C THR A 41 -47.06 -6.15 24.62
N ASP A 42 -46.20 -6.75 25.44
CA ASP A 42 -45.42 -6.18 26.54
C ASP A 42 -44.16 -7.06 26.72
N PHE A 43 -43.24 -6.66 27.59
CA PHE A 43 -42.07 -7.44 27.98
C PHE A 43 -42.44 -8.47 29.05
N TYR A 44 -42.49 -9.74 28.68
CA TYR A 44 -42.89 -10.81 29.60
C TYR A 44 -41.69 -11.55 30.18
N HIS A 45 -41.60 -11.62 31.50
CA HIS A 45 -40.53 -12.33 32.21
C HIS A 45 -40.88 -13.81 32.34
N VAL A 46 -40.01 -14.67 31.82
CA VAL A 46 -40.15 -16.12 31.88
C VAL A 46 -39.11 -16.70 32.82
N GLU A 47 -39.55 -17.62 33.69
CA GLU A 47 -38.66 -18.43 34.51
C GLU A 47 -39.06 -19.91 34.41
N ILE A 48 -38.07 -20.76 34.13
CA ILE A 48 -38.21 -22.22 34.07
C ILE A 48 -37.28 -22.82 35.12
N LYS A 49 -37.82 -23.62 36.04
CA LYS A 49 -37.07 -24.26 37.11
C LYS A 49 -36.72 -25.69 36.72
N LEU A 50 -35.45 -26.05 36.88
CA LEU A 50 -34.89 -27.33 36.51
C LEU A 50 -34.38 -28.10 37.74
N ASN A 51 -34.53 -29.42 37.71
CA ASN A 51 -33.82 -30.34 38.59
C ASN A 51 -33.14 -31.41 37.72
N GLY A 52 -31.84 -31.24 37.47
CA GLY A 52 -31.13 -31.99 36.45
C GLY A 52 -31.76 -31.76 35.07
N ASN A 53 -32.11 -32.82 34.37
CA ASN A 53 -32.70 -32.76 33.03
C ASN A 53 -34.25 -32.75 33.02
N LYS A 54 -34.90 -32.32 34.12
CA LYS A 54 -36.36 -32.26 34.27
C LYS A 54 -36.85 -30.87 34.65
N ILE A 55 -37.93 -30.43 34.01
CA ILE A 55 -38.67 -29.21 34.38
C ILE A 55 -39.51 -29.52 35.61
N ILE A 56 -39.31 -28.76 36.69
CA ILE A 56 -40.09 -28.86 37.93
C ILE A 56 -41.07 -27.69 38.11
N GLY A 57 -41.01 -26.68 37.25
CA GLY A 57 -41.98 -25.58 37.21
C GLY A 57 -41.67 -24.56 36.12
N MET A 58 -42.70 -23.88 35.63
CA MET A 58 -42.60 -22.79 34.68
C MET A 58 -43.51 -21.64 35.12
N SER A 59 -43.04 -20.42 34.96
CA SER A 59 -43.81 -19.21 35.25
C SER A 59 -43.55 -18.13 34.21
N CYS A 60 -44.60 -17.40 33.86
CA CYS A 60 -44.55 -16.21 33.03
C CYS A 60 -45.55 -15.21 33.61
N ASP A 61 -45.22 -13.93 33.57
CA ASP A 61 -46.08 -12.82 34.02
C ASP A 61 -47.19 -12.45 33.01
N CYS A 62 -47.32 -13.17 31.88
CA CYS A 62 -48.37 -12.92 30.92
C CYS A 62 -49.77 -13.36 31.42
N PRO A 63 -50.85 -12.68 30.98
CA PRO A 63 -52.21 -12.98 31.47
C PRO A 63 -52.61 -14.46 31.35
N TYR A 64 -52.23 -15.11 30.25
CA TYR A 64 -52.55 -16.53 30.02
C TYR A 64 -51.84 -17.46 31.02
N ALA A 65 -50.63 -17.11 31.46
CA ALA A 65 -49.90 -17.89 32.44
C ALA A 65 -50.36 -17.64 33.88
N LEU A 66 -50.89 -16.46 34.17
CA LEU A 66 -51.51 -16.14 35.46
C LEU A 66 -52.75 -17.02 35.75
N ASP A 67 -53.43 -17.49 34.69
CA ASP A 67 -54.52 -18.46 34.78
C ASP A 67 -54.04 -19.92 35.01
N GLY A 68 -52.73 -20.12 35.21
CA GLY A 68 -52.12 -21.42 35.49
C GLY A 68 -51.80 -22.25 34.25
N HIS A 69 -51.80 -21.65 33.05
CA HIS A 69 -51.47 -22.34 31.81
C HIS A 69 -50.02 -22.15 31.37
N ASN A 70 -49.46 -23.15 30.70
CA ASN A 70 -48.18 -23.00 30.00
C ASN A 70 -48.40 -22.17 28.73
N CYS A 71 -47.71 -21.04 28.62
CA CYS A 71 -47.92 -20.04 27.58
C CYS A 71 -46.88 -20.12 26.45
N LYS A 72 -47.18 -19.45 25.33
CA LYS A 72 -46.27 -19.39 24.18
C LYS A 72 -44.90 -18.79 24.50
N HIS A 73 -44.79 -17.86 25.45
CA HIS A 73 -43.51 -17.26 25.83
C HIS A 73 -42.59 -18.29 26.52
N MET A 74 -43.15 -19.17 27.36
CA MET A 74 -42.37 -20.26 27.96
C MET A 74 -41.87 -21.25 26.90
N ALA A 75 -42.71 -21.57 25.91
CA ALA A 75 -42.32 -22.40 24.77
C ALA A 75 -41.21 -21.75 23.93
N ALA A 76 -41.30 -20.45 23.65
CA ALA A 76 -40.28 -19.69 22.93
C ALA A 76 -38.91 -19.75 23.65
N VAL A 77 -38.90 -19.57 24.97
CA VAL A 77 -37.67 -19.69 25.79
C VAL A 77 -37.07 -21.09 25.74
N LEU A 78 -37.89 -22.13 25.67
CA LEU A 78 -37.40 -23.51 25.58
C LEU A 78 -36.84 -23.84 24.19
N TYR A 79 -37.41 -23.28 23.12
CA TYR A 79 -36.81 -23.35 21.78
C TYR A 79 -35.43 -22.69 21.75
N GLU A 80 -35.33 -21.46 22.25
CA GLU A 80 -34.06 -20.71 22.31
C GLU A 80 -33.01 -21.43 23.19
N TRP A 81 -33.43 -21.94 24.36
CA TRP A 81 -32.57 -22.74 25.23
C TRP A 81 -32.06 -24.01 24.53
N GLN A 82 -32.93 -24.73 23.82
CA GLN A 82 -32.55 -25.94 23.13
C GLN A 82 -31.51 -25.66 22.03
N LEU A 83 -31.64 -24.55 21.29
CA LEU A 83 -30.63 -24.11 20.34
C LEU A 83 -29.28 -23.86 21.03
N ARG A 84 -29.27 -23.05 22.09
CA ARG A 84 -28.04 -22.67 22.83
C ARG A 84 -27.30 -23.85 23.46
N VAL A 85 -28.02 -24.86 23.92
CA VAL A 85 -27.40 -26.05 24.54
C VAL A 85 -26.95 -27.07 23.50
N THR A 86 -27.57 -27.09 22.32
CA THR A 86 -27.15 -27.98 21.21
C THR A 86 -26.04 -27.37 20.35
N HIS A 87 -25.95 -26.05 20.32
CA HIS A 87 -24.94 -25.28 19.60
C HIS A 87 -24.35 -24.24 20.58
N PRO A 88 -23.45 -24.66 21.48
CA PRO A 88 -22.79 -23.70 22.37
C PRO A 88 -22.03 -22.68 21.52
N GLU A 89 -22.14 -21.40 21.87
CA GLU A 89 -21.25 -20.37 21.32
C GLU A 89 -19.82 -20.75 21.71
N ILE A 90 -19.09 -21.34 20.77
CA ILE A 90 -17.67 -21.62 20.93
C ILE A 90 -16.96 -20.29 20.75
N ASP A 91 -16.21 -19.87 21.77
CA ASP A 91 -15.30 -18.74 21.66
C ASP A 91 -14.06 -19.18 20.86
N SER A 92 -14.24 -19.22 19.54
CA SER A 92 -13.20 -19.59 18.59
C SER A 92 -11.98 -18.68 18.68
N LEU A 93 -12.15 -17.45 19.18
CA LEU A 93 -11.05 -16.51 19.37
C LEU A 93 -10.13 -16.99 20.50
N GLN A 94 -10.68 -17.27 21.68
CA GLN A 94 -9.90 -17.77 22.82
C GLN A 94 -9.20 -19.10 22.51
N LEU A 95 -9.86 -20.00 21.79
CA LEU A 95 -9.27 -21.28 21.40
C LEU A 95 -8.06 -21.14 20.47
N VAL A 96 -8.08 -20.15 19.58
CA VAL A 96 -6.95 -19.87 18.68
C VAL A 96 -5.83 -19.15 19.43
N GLU A 97 -6.15 -18.23 20.34
CA GLU A 97 -5.15 -17.53 21.17
C GLU A 97 -4.39 -18.46 22.13
N ASP A 98 -5.06 -19.48 22.67
CA ASP A 98 -4.45 -20.46 23.57
C ASP A 98 -3.58 -21.50 22.84
N ALA A 99 -3.67 -21.58 21.50
CA ALA A 99 -2.94 -22.54 20.68
C ALA A 99 -1.56 -21.99 20.25
N SER A 100 -0.59 -22.89 20.05
CA SER A 100 0.70 -22.50 19.49
C SER A 100 0.60 -22.26 17.98
N GLU A 101 1.44 -21.39 17.43
CA GLU A 101 1.52 -21.14 15.98
C GLU A 101 1.74 -22.43 15.15
N GLU A 102 2.48 -23.40 15.68
CA GLU A 102 2.72 -24.68 15.02
C GLU A 102 1.46 -25.54 14.98
N ASP A 103 0.71 -25.57 16.09
CA ASP A 103 -0.55 -26.31 16.19
C ASP A 103 -1.64 -25.69 15.29
N VAL A 104 -1.74 -24.35 15.29
CA VAL A 104 -2.68 -23.62 14.42
C VAL A 104 -2.37 -23.90 12.95
N ARG A 105 -1.10 -23.84 12.54
CA ARG A 105 -0.69 -24.13 11.16
C ARG A 105 -0.98 -25.57 10.76
N SER A 106 -0.62 -26.51 11.61
CA SER A 106 -0.82 -27.94 11.36
C SER A 106 -2.31 -28.27 11.23
N PHE A 107 -3.13 -27.73 12.13
CA PHE A 107 -4.57 -27.88 12.12
C PHE A 107 -5.20 -27.24 10.87
N LEU A 108 -4.78 -26.03 10.51
CA LEU A 108 -5.30 -25.34 9.32
C LEU A 108 -4.98 -26.09 8.03
N ILE A 109 -3.75 -26.61 7.88
CA ILE A 109 -3.38 -27.45 6.72
C ILE A 109 -4.30 -28.66 6.63
N GLN A 110 -4.50 -29.35 7.75
CA GLN A 110 -5.38 -30.51 7.80
C GLN A 110 -6.83 -30.16 7.42
N VAL A 111 -7.37 -29.06 7.94
CA VAL A 111 -8.74 -28.60 7.63
C VAL A 111 -8.89 -28.29 6.13
N LEU A 112 -7.88 -27.68 5.51
CA LEU A 112 -7.90 -27.35 4.09
C LEU A 112 -7.80 -28.59 3.20
N ASP A 113 -6.97 -29.56 3.58
CA ASP A 113 -6.87 -30.86 2.89
C ASP A 113 -8.19 -31.63 2.97
N ASP A 114 -8.83 -31.63 4.14
CA ASP A 114 -10.10 -32.32 4.38
C ASP A 114 -11.31 -31.60 3.75
N ASN A 115 -11.19 -30.29 3.46
CA ASN A 115 -12.28 -29.46 2.95
C ASN A 115 -11.84 -28.60 1.74
N PRO A 116 -11.81 -29.18 0.52
CA PRO A 116 -11.37 -28.47 -0.69
C PRO A 116 -12.12 -27.17 -1.01
N ASN A 117 -13.37 -27.03 -0.57
CA ASN A 117 -14.14 -25.79 -0.77
C ASN A 117 -13.61 -24.62 0.08
N LEU A 118 -13.01 -24.92 1.24
CA LEU A 118 -12.37 -23.92 2.09
C LEU A 118 -11.02 -23.48 1.52
N VAL A 119 -10.40 -24.26 0.64
CA VAL A 119 -9.16 -23.87 -0.05
C VAL A 119 -9.37 -22.59 -0.85
N GLU A 120 -10.46 -22.48 -1.60
CA GLU A 120 -10.72 -21.27 -2.41
C GLU A 120 -11.07 -20.06 -1.53
N THR A 121 -11.80 -20.29 -0.43
CA THR A 121 -12.10 -19.23 0.56
C THR A 121 -10.84 -18.76 1.28
N PHE A 122 -9.96 -19.69 1.66
CA PHE A 122 -8.69 -19.39 2.31
C PHE A 122 -7.71 -18.71 1.36
N LYS A 123 -7.70 -19.10 0.07
CA LYS A 123 -6.99 -18.36 -0.97
C LYS A 123 -7.49 -16.94 -1.08
N GLN A 124 -8.80 -16.69 -1.15
CA GLN A 124 -9.34 -15.32 -1.19
C GLN A 124 -8.99 -14.51 0.07
N TYR A 125 -9.02 -15.15 1.24
CA TYR A 125 -8.68 -14.53 2.52
C TYR A 125 -7.18 -14.17 2.63
N THR A 126 -6.30 -14.99 2.05
CA THR A 126 -4.85 -14.77 2.00
C THR A 126 -4.39 -13.95 0.78
N GLN A 127 -5.15 -13.95 -0.31
CA GLN A 127 -5.03 -13.06 -1.47
C GLN A 127 -5.56 -11.64 -1.19
N ASN A 128 -5.59 -11.24 0.08
CA ASN A 128 -5.81 -9.85 0.47
C ASN A 128 -4.65 -8.92 0.09
N GLU A 129 -3.59 -9.42 -0.56
CA GLU A 129 -2.72 -8.60 -1.41
C GLU A 129 -3.43 -8.33 -2.74
N PHE A 130 -3.73 -7.07 -3.04
CA PHE A 130 -4.11 -6.71 -4.39
C PHE A 130 -3.04 -7.25 -5.35
N SER A 131 -3.44 -8.03 -6.34
CA SER A 131 -2.45 -8.48 -7.30
C SER A 131 -1.96 -7.27 -8.06
N LEU A 132 -0.64 -7.07 -8.06
CA LEU A 132 0.02 -6.07 -8.90
C LEU A 132 -0.44 -6.21 -10.36
N THR A 133 -0.73 -7.44 -10.81
CA THR A 133 -1.27 -7.69 -12.15
C THR A 133 -2.63 -7.03 -12.36
N THR A 134 -3.57 -7.14 -11.43
CA THR A 134 -4.91 -6.54 -11.58
C THR A 134 -4.84 -5.03 -11.66
N MET A 135 -3.97 -4.41 -10.87
CA MET A 135 -3.79 -2.96 -10.90
C MET A 135 -3.14 -2.51 -12.21
N ILE A 136 -2.21 -3.31 -12.75
CA ILE A 136 -1.60 -3.07 -14.07
C ILE A 136 -2.63 -3.26 -15.18
N ASP A 137 -3.44 -4.33 -15.13
CA ASP A 137 -4.48 -4.61 -16.13
C ASP A 137 -5.50 -3.46 -16.21
N ASP A 138 -5.86 -2.85 -15.06
CA ASP A 138 -6.70 -1.65 -15.02
C ASP A 138 -6.04 -0.46 -15.72
N LEU A 139 -4.74 -0.21 -15.50
CA LEU A 139 -4.01 0.86 -16.16
C LEU A 139 -3.84 0.61 -17.67
N GLU A 140 -3.54 -0.62 -18.07
CA GLU A 140 -3.46 -1.03 -19.47
C GLU A 140 -4.82 -0.88 -20.16
N GLY A 141 -5.93 -1.17 -19.47
CA GLY A 141 -7.28 -0.92 -19.97
C GLY A 141 -7.55 0.56 -20.25
N VAL A 142 -7.01 1.47 -19.42
CA VAL A 142 -7.04 2.92 -19.72
C VAL A 142 -6.19 3.21 -20.95
N CYS A 143 -4.94 2.73 -21.01
CA CYS A 143 -4.06 2.93 -22.18
C CYS A 143 -4.71 2.44 -23.49
N ASP A 144 -5.32 1.27 -23.50
CA ASP A 144 -5.96 0.67 -24.67
C ASP A 144 -7.20 1.43 -25.13
N SER A 145 -7.85 2.17 -24.23
CA SER A 145 -9.03 2.99 -24.55
C SER A 145 -8.68 4.27 -25.33
N TYR A 146 -7.42 4.70 -25.27
CA TYR A 146 -6.94 5.96 -25.86
C TYR A 146 -5.84 5.77 -26.91
N SER A 147 -5.06 4.69 -26.82
CA SER A 147 -3.99 4.42 -27.76
C SER A 147 -4.50 3.75 -29.03
N ASN A 148 -3.86 4.05 -30.15
CA ASN A 148 -3.95 3.16 -31.30
C ASN A 148 -3.18 1.86 -30.99
N GLY A 149 -3.39 0.79 -31.76
CA GLY A 149 -2.72 -0.51 -31.55
C GLY A 149 -1.18 -0.50 -31.67
N TYR A 150 -0.55 0.67 -31.72
CA TYR A 150 0.89 0.92 -31.68
C TYR A 150 1.33 1.71 -30.43
N HIS A 151 0.52 1.76 -29.36
CA HIS A 151 0.81 2.49 -28.12
C HIS A 151 0.97 4.01 -28.30
N TYR A 152 0.35 4.57 -29.34
CA TYR A 152 0.40 6.00 -29.62
C TYR A 152 -0.94 6.67 -29.28
N ILE A 153 -0.88 7.83 -28.63
CA ILE A 153 -2.03 8.64 -28.22
C ILE A 153 -1.95 10.01 -28.91
N ASP A 154 -3.00 10.34 -29.66
CA ASP A 154 -3.11 11.61 -30.39
C ASP A 154 -3.31 12.79 -29.42
N TYR A 155 -2.86 13.98 -29.83
CA TYR A 155 -2.98 15.21 -29.04
C TYR A 155 -4.41 15.50 -28.61
N GLU A 156 -5.42 15.17 -29.44
CA GLU A 156 -6.83 15.41 -29.08
C GLU A 156 -7.31 14.59 -27.86
N PHE A 157 -6.62 13.49 -27.56
CA PHE A 157 -6.94 12.59 -26.46
C PHE A 157 -5.99 12.70 -25.27
N SER A 158 -4.88 13.43 -25.41
CA SER A 158 -3.78 13.43 -24.42
C SER A 158 -4.24 13.89 -23.03
N ARG A 159 -5.07 14.94 -22.96
CA ARG A 159 -5.62 15.45 -21.70
C ARG A 159 -6.55 14.43 -21.03
N ASP A 160 -7.56 13.96 -21.76
CA ASP A 160 -8.54 13.02 -21.23
C ASP A 160 -7.85 11.71 -20.81
N PHE A 161 -6.86 11.26 -21.56
CA PHE A 161 -6.02 10.13 -21.17
C PHE A 161 -5.32 10.41 -19.83
N CYS A 162 -4.63 11.54 -19.70
CA CYS A 162 -3.88 11.86 -18.49
C CYS A 162 -4.78 11.91 -17.25
N ASP A 163 -5.94 12.57 -17.37
CA ASP A 163 -6.92 12.67 -16.28
C ASP A 163 -7.44 11.27 -15.86
N ASN A 164 -7.82 10.43 -16.82
CA ASN A 164 -8.33 9.08 -16.51
C ASN A 164 -7.24 8.14 -16.00
N TYR A 165 -5.98 8.32 -16.44
CA TYR A 165 -4.85 7.57 -15.93
C TYR A 165 -4.54 7.94 -14.48
N GLU A 166 -4.56 9.24 -14.16
CA GLU A 166 -4.44 9.75 -12.79
C GLU A 166 -5.54 9.16 -11.89
N ASP A 167 -6.81 9.23 -12.33
CA ASP A 167 -7.95 8.66 -11.59
C ASP A 167 -7.78 7.16 -11.31
N ALA A 168 -7.26 6.40 -12.29
CA ALA A 168 -7.00 4.97 -12.13
C ALA A 168 -5.87 4.70 -11.12
N VAL A 169 -4.80 5.50 -11.15
CA VAL A 169 -3.72 5.44 -10.15
C VAL A 169 -4.26 5.75 -8.76
N ASP A 170 -4.99 6.87 -8.60
CA ASP A 170 -5.51 7.32 -7.31
C ASP A 170 -6.52 6.35 -6.71
N LYS A 171 -7.40 5.76 -7.53
CA LYS A 171 -8.31 4.67 -7.13
C LYS A 171 -7.56 3.55 -6.40
N TRP A 172 -6.45 3.07 -6.98
CA TRP A 172 -5.69 1.97 -6.40
C TRP A 172 -4.87 2.41 -5.19
N LEU A 173 -4.29 3.62 -5.21
CA LEU A 173 -3.58 4.17 -4.05
C LEU A 173 -4.50 4.32 -2.83
N ASP A 174 -5.71 4.83 -3.01
CA ASP A 174 -6.69 4.97 -1.93
C ASP A 174 -7.05 3.64 -1.29
N VAL A 175 -7.20 2.61 -2.13
CA VAL A 175 -7.52 1.26 -1.71
C VAL A 175 -6.35 0.62 -0.94
N LEU A 176 -5.13 0.78 -1.42
CA LEU A 176 -3.90 0.27 -0.79
C LEU A 176 -3.60 0.99 0.53
N LYS A 177 -3.75 2.32 0.58
CA LYS A 177 -3.56 3.14 1.79
C LYS A 177 -4.54 2.73 2.89
N LYS A 178 -5.81 2.47 2.57
CA LYS A 178 -6.81 2.00 3.56
C LYS A 178 -6.49 0.65 4.19
N ARG A 179 -5.61 -0.14 3.57
CA ARG A 179 -5.16 -1.45 4.06
C ARG A 179 -3.72 -1.46 4.55
N ASP A 180 -3.09 -0.29 4.67
CA ASP A 180 -1.68 -0.14 5.07
C ASP A 180 -0.70 -0.94 4.18
N GLN A 181 -1.03 -1.14 2.90
CA GLN A 181 -0.20 -1.88 1.94
C GLN A 181 0.77 -0.96 1.19
N TYR A 182 1.65 -0.25 1.92
CA TYR A 182 2.53 0.78 1.36
C TYR A 182 3.60 0.21 0.42
N SER A 183 4.23 -0.91 0.79
CA SER A 183 5.21 -1.59 -0.08
C SER A 183 4.62 -2.01 -1.42
N LEU A 184 3.39 -2.51 -1.43
CA LEU A 184 2.68 -2.86 -2.65
C LEU A 184 2.26 -1.61 -3.44
N ALA A 185 1.82 -0.53 -2.77
CA ALA A 185 1.52 0.74 -3.41
C ALA A 185 2.74 1.33 -4.13
N PHE A 186 3.92 1.22 -3.53
CA PHE A 186 5.16 1.66 -4.17
C PHE A 186 5.50 0.85 -5.42
N ARG A 187 5.37 -0.48 -5.35
CA ARG A 187 5.55 -1.35 -6.53
C ARG A 187 4.55 -1.05 -7.64
N PHE A 188 3.29 -0.80 -7.28
CA PHE A 188 2.25 -0.37 -8.23
C PHE A 188 2.65 0.94 -8.91
N LEU A 189 3.10 1.92 -8.14
CA LEU A 189 3.53 3.21 -8.64
C LEU A 189 4.75 3.15 -9.58
N LEU A 190 5.73 2.28 -9.31
CA LEU A 190 6.84 2.01 -10.24
C LEU A 190 6.32 1.44 -11.57
N LYS A 191 5.32 0.55 -11.50
CA LYS A 191 4.72 -0.09 -12.68
C LYS A 191 3.82 0.86 -13.45
N ALA A 192 3.05 1.71 -12.77
CA ALA A 192 2.27 2.76 -13.40
C ALA A 192 3.17 3.68 -14.23
N TYR A 193 4.28 4.15 -13.65
CA TYR A 193 5.24 4.95 -14.41
C TYR A 193 5.83 4.19 -15.60
N GLU A 194 6.17 2.89 -15.44
CA GLU A 194 6.67 2.07 -16.55
C GLU A 194 5.66 1.89 -17.68
N VAL A 195 4.37 1.69 -17.37
CA VAL A 195 3.29 1.57 -18.35
C VAL A 195 3.10 2.89 -19.09
N PHE A 196 2.99 4.00 -18.34
CA PHE A 196 2.85 5.34 -18.89
C PHE A 196 4.02 5.71 -19.83
N TYR A 197 5.26 5.46 -19.41
CA TYR A 197 6.46 5.84 -20.17
C TYR A 197 6.67 5.04 -21.46
N LYS A 198 5.96 3.92 -21.65
CA LYS A 198 6.00 3.14 -22.89
C LYS A 198 5.14 3.74 -24.00
N LEU A 199 4.23 4.66 -23.66
CA LEU A 199 3.32 5.28 -24.63
C LEU A 199 4.02 6.41 -25.38
N ASP A 200 3.70 6.53 -26.66
CA ASP A 200 4.08 7.68 -27.50
C ASP A 200 2.90 8.66 -27.51
N ILE A 201 2.98 9.72 -26.71
CA ILE A 201 1.88 10.65 -26.49
C ILE A 201 2.24 12.00 -27.10
N GLU A 202 1.39 12.52 -27.99
CA GLU A 202 1.57 13.89 -28.46
C GLU A 202 1.19 14.90 -27.38
N ASP A 203 2.22 15.44 -26.73
CA ASP A 203 2.08 16.43 -25.66
C ASP A 203 2.54 17.82 -26.08
N ASN A 204 1.61 18.61 -26.61
CA ASN A 204 1.86 20.03 -26.90
C ASN A 204 1.40 20.97 -25.78
N GLY A 205 0.71 20.45 -24.75
CA GLY A 205 0.11 21.26 -23.66
C GLY A 205 0.79 21.08 -22.29
N GLY A 206 1.72 20.14 -22.16
CA GLY A 206 2.45 19.81 -20.94
C GLY A 206 1.72 18.82 -20.02
N GLU A 207 0.62 18.22 -20.47
CA GLU A 207 -0.19 17.28 -19.67
C GLU A 207 0.60 16.04 -19.24
N THR A 208 1.47 15.50 -20.10
CA THR A 208 2.27 14.30 -19.77
C THR A 208 3.32 14.59 -18.71
N VAL A 209 3.91 15.79 -18.75
CA VAL A 209 4.85 16.26 -17.73
C VAL A 209 4.14 16.49 -16.40
N ALA A 210 2.90 16.99 -16.43
CA ALA A 210 2.09 17.15 -15.22
C ALA A 210 1.80 15.79 -14.58
N LEU A 211 1.31 14.82 -15.35
CA LEU A 211 1.02 13.47 -14.87
C LEU A 211 2.28 12.77 -14.34
N SER A 212 3.43 12.89 -15.03
CA SER A 212 4.69 12.30 -14.55
C SER A 212 5.08 12.84 -13.18
N VAL A 213 4.96 14.16 -12.98
CA VAL A 213 5.23 14.81 -11.68
C VAL A 213 4.24 14.33 -10.61
N ILE A 214 2.97 14.14 -10.94
CA ILE A 214 1.95 13.64 -10.00
C ILE A 214 2.29 12.22 -9.55
N ILE A 215 2.54 11.29 -10.47
CA ILE A 215 2.90 9.90 -10.16
C ILE A 215 4.17 9.86 -9.29
N ILE A 216 5.22 10.60 -9.67
CA ILE A 216 6.47 10.66 -8.90
C ILE A 216 6.23 11.25 -7.50
N SER A 217 5.38 12.27 -7.37
CA SER A 217 5.06 12.87 -6.07
C SER A 217 4.30 11.89 -5.16
N GLN A 218 3.45 11.02 -5.72
CA GLN A 218 2.80 9.96 -4.95
C GLN A 218 3.79 8.95 -4.37
N TRP A 219 4.96 8.74 -5.00
CA TRP A 219 6.01 7.88 -4.43
C TRP A 219 6.45 8.45 -3.08
N ALA A 220 6.68 9.77 -3.01
CA ALA A 220 7.03 10.45 -1.77
C ALA A 220 6.00 10.21 -0.67
N ASN A 221 4.72 10.42 -1.01
CA ASN A 221 3.61 10.29 -0.07
C ASN A 221 3.54 8.87 0.50
N ILE A 222 3.73 7.85 -0.34
CA ILE A 222 3.72 6.45 0.10
C ILE A 222 4.94 6.13 0.97
N ILE A 223 6.15 6.54 0.57
CA ILE A 223 7.39 6.26 1.32
C ILE A 223 7.36 6.94 2.70
N MET A 224 6.73 8.11 2.83
CA MET A 224 6.56 8.77 4.11
C MET A 224 5.69 7.97 5.09
N CYS A 225 4.75 7.16 4.59
CA CYS A 225 3.90 6.28 5.41
C CYS A 225 4.57 4.94 5.77
N MET A 226 5.62 4.55 5.04
CA MET A 226 6.35 3.31 5.28
C MET A 226 7.15 3.31 6.58
N ASP A 227 7.34 2.12 7.17
CA ASP A 227 8.33 1.91 8.22
C ASP A 227 9.77 1.87 7.67
N ASP A 228 10.77 1.80 8.56
CA ASP A 228 12.18 1.85 8.14
C ASP A 228 12.62 0.62 7.32
N LEU A 229 12.02 -0.55 7.53
CA LEU A 229 12.32 -1.76 6.75
C LEU A 229 11.74 -1.62 5.34
N GLU A 230 10.46 -1.23 5.24
CA GLU A 230 9.79 -0.97 3.97
C GLU A 230 10.52 0.10 3.14
N ARG A 231 10.96 1.19 3.78
CA ARG A 231 11.77 2.25 3.12
C ARG A 231 13.08 1.73 2.57
N LEU A 232 13.74 0.82 3.28
CA LEU A 232 14.98 0.18 2.83
C LEU A 232 14.72 -0.72 1.62
N GLU A 233 13.64 -1.50 1.62
CA GLU A 233 13.23 -2.33 0.49
C GLU A 233 12.89 -1.47 -0.74
N ALA A 234 12.06 -0.44 -0.55
CA ALA A 234 11.72 0.53 -1.59
C ALA A 234 12.97 1.19 -2.21
N PHE A 235 14.00 1.47 -1.41
CA PHE A 235 15.26 2.03 -1.90
C PHE A 235 16.02 1.06 -2.81
N VAL A 236 16.06 -0.22 -2.45
CA VAL A 236 16.70 -1.25 -3.27
C VAL A 236 15.95 -1.42 -4.59
N GLU A 237 14.62 -1.49 -4.54
CA GLU A 237 13.75 -1.60 -5.72
C GLU A 237 13.92 -0.38 -6.64
N LEU A 238 13.92 0.84 -6.09
CA LEU A 238 14.14 2.05 -6.88
C LEU A 238 15.52 2.04 -7.57
N GLY A 239 16.56 1.63 -6.86
CA GLY A 239 17.91 1.58 -7.43
C GLY A 239 18.02 0.57 -8.58
N GLN A 240 17.22 -0.48 -8.60
CA GLN A 240 17.11 -1.40 -9.73
C GLN A 240 16.30 -0.79 -10.87
N TYR A 241 15.19 -0.13 -10.54
CA TYR A 241 14.33 0.54 -11.49
C TYR A 241 15.06 1.64 -12.28
N LEU A 242 15.80 2.51 -11.59
CA LEU A 242 16.56 3.59 -12.22
C LEU A 242 17.61 3.08 -13.22
N ASN A 243 18.25 1.94 -12.94
CA ASN A 243 19.18 1.32 -13.89
C ASN A 243 18.49 0.88 -15.18
N SER A 244 17.19 0.58 -15.16
CA SER A 244 16.44 0.18 -16.36
C SER A 244 15.93 1.37 -17.18
N MET A 245 15.99 2.59 -16.64
CA MET A 245 15.49 3.80 -17.28
C MET A 245 16.48 4.28 -18.36
N ARG A 246 15.97 4.54 -19.57
CA ARG A 246 16.79 5.01 -20.72
C ARG A 246 16.80 6.53 -20.88
N ASP A 247 15.77 7.20 -20.38
CA ASP A 247 15.68 8.65 -20.31
C ASP A 247 15.85 9.10 -18.87
N TYR A 248 16.78 10.04 -18.66
CA TYR A 248 17.17 10.49 -17.34
C TYR A 248 16.56 11.85 -16.95
N TYR A 249 15.61 12.39 -17.73
CA TYR A 249 14.97 13.67 -17.41
C TYR A 249 14.28 13.65 -16.03
N ASP A 250 13.45 12.65 -15.77
CA ASP A 250 12.72 12.53 -14.50
C ASP A 250 13.49 11.79 -13.40
N SER A 251 14.57 11.07 -13.77
CA SER A 251 15.44 10.35 -12.82
C SER A 251 15.99 11.23 -11.70
N GLN A 252 16.31 12.49 -12.01
CA GLN A 252 16.82 13.45 -11.03
C GLN A 252 15.75 13.81 -9.99
N LYS A 253 14.53 14.12 -10.45
CA LYS A 253 13.40 14.44 -9.57
C LYS A 253 13.03 13.26 -8.68
N ILE A 254 12.99 12.06 -9.27
CA ILE A 254 12.76 10.81 -8.55
C ILE A 254 13.75 10.65 -7.40
N ILE A 255 15.04 10.84 -7.66
CA ILE A 255 16.08 10.72 -6.64
C ILE A 255 15.98 11.82 -5.59
N GLU A 256 15.66 13.05 -5.98
CA GLU A 256 15.49 14.16 -5.04
C GLU A 256 14.36 13.89 -4.06
N ILE A 257 13.19 13.53 -4.58
CA ILE A 257 12.01 13.20 -3.79
C ILE A 257 12.31 12.01 -2.86
N PHE A 258 12.94 10.96 -3.37
CA PHE A 258 13.29 9.81 -2.56
C PHE A 258 14.31 10.15 -1.47
N PHE A 259 15.27 11.02 -1.78
CA PHE A 259 16.26 11.45 -0.80
C PHE A 259 15.66 12.29 0.31
N ASP A 260 14.68 13.12 0.00
CA ASP A 260 13.97 13.90 1.01
C ASP A 260 13.15 12.98 1.94
N CYS A 261 12.62 11.87 1.42
CA CYS A 261 11.92 10.86 2.22
C CYS A 261 12.84 10.02 3.11
N LEU A 262 14.13 9.87 2.77
CA LEU A 262 15.13 9.16 3.57
C LEU A 262 15.94 10.12 4.48
N SER A 263 15.27 10.87 5.34
CA SER A 263 15.95 11.79 6.25
C SER A 263 16.63 11.03 7.40
N GLY A 264 17.96 10.98 7.41
CA GLY A 264 18.74 10.31 8.46
C GLY A 264 20.22 10.22 8.09
N LYS A 265 21.11 10.24 9.09
CA LYS A 265 22.56 10.08 8.84
C LYS A 265 22.90 8.65 8.45
N GLU A 266 22.11 7.70 8.93
CA GLU A 266 22.13 6.28 8.63
C GLU A 266 21.92 5.99 7.13
N PHE A 267 21.07 6.77 6.45
CA PHE A 267 20.82 6.63 5.01
C PHE A 267 21.85 7.33 4.13
N LEU A 268 22.75 8.15 4.69
CA LEU A 268 23.68 8.95 3.91
C LEU A 268 24.64 8.09 3.08
N LYS A 269 25.07 6.94 3.62
CA LYS A 269 25.92 5.99 2.90
C LYS A 269 25.16 5.30 1.77
N LEU A 270 23.92 4.88 2.02
CA LEU A 270 23.06 4.27 1.01
C LEU A 270 22.84 5.21 -0.17
N LYS A 271 22.49 6.48 0.10
CA LYS A 271 22.34 7.53 -0.92
C LYS A 271 23.60 7.71 -1.76
N LEU A 272 24.76 7.74 -1.11
CA LEU A 272 26.06 7.89 -1.77
C LEU A 272 26.35 6.69 -2.69
N ASP A 273 26.14 5.48 -2.20
CA ASP A 273 26.36 4.24 -2.95
C ASP A 273 25.41 4.14 -4.15
N LEU A 274 24.14 4.54 -3.99
CA LEU A 274 23.18 4.59 -5.10
C LEU A 274 23.62 5.58 -6.19
N VAL A 275 23.91 6.83 -5.84
CA VAL A 275 24.30 7.84 -6.82
C VAL A 275 25.58 7.43 -7.54
N LYS A 276 26.53 6.83 -6.83
CA LYS A 276 27.73 6.28 -7.44
C LYS A 276 27.41 5.16 -8.43
N LYS A 277 26.54 4.21 -8.05
CA LYS A 277 26.10 3.12 -8.92
C LYS A 277 25.40 3.64 -10.18
N GLN A 278 24.60 4.71 -10.06
CA GLN A 278 23.97 5.38 -11.20
C GLN A 278 25.02 6.03 -12.10
N LEU A 279 25.99 6.76 -11.55
CA LEU A 279 27.11 7.32 -12.33
C LEU A 279 27.88 6.23 -13.08
N ASP A 280 28.26 5.15 -12.40
CA ASP A 280 29.01 4.04 -13.00
C ASP A 280 28.21 3.39 -14.15
N TYR A 281 26.89 3.25 -13.99
CA TYR A 281 25.99 2.72 -15.02
C TYR A 281 25.88 3.67 -16.22
N ILE A 282 25.63 4.97 -15.99
CA ILE A 282 25.51 5.96 -17.06
C ILE A 282 26.83 6.07 -17.85
N GLU A 283 27.95 6.00 -17.13
CA GLU A 283 29.27 6.06 -17.76
C GLU A 283 29.56 4.85 -18.66
N SER A 284 29.03 3.67 -18.34
CA SER A 284 29.26 2.46 -19.12
C SER A 284 28.30 2.26 -20.30
N HIS A 285 27.30 3.13 -20.48
CA HIS A 285 26.27 3.02 -21.52
C HIS A 285 26.22 4.30 -22.37
N ASP A 286 26.71 4.20 -23.61
CA ASP A 286 26.76 5.33 -24.54
C ASP A 286 25.43 5.59 -25.27
N ASP A 287 24.47 4.66 -25.17
CA ASP A 287 23.14 4.72 -25.81
C ASP A 287 22.10 5.51 -25.00
N ILE A 288 22.47 6.01 -23.82
CA ILE A 288 21.59 6.80 -22.96
C ILE A 288 21.27 8.14 -23.62
N PHE A 289 19.97 8.43 -23.74
CA PHE A 289 19.50 9.72 -24.22
C PHE A 289 19.88 10.83 -23.23
N ASN A 290 20.35 11.98 -23.74
CA ASN A 290 20.82 13.11 -22.91
C ASN A 290 21.89 12.73 -21.85
N ARG A 291 22.75 11.75 -22.13
CA ARG A 291 23.80 11.25 -21.22
C ARG A 291 24.61 12.34 -20.52
N GLY A 292 25.00 13.41 -21.22
CA GLY A 292 25.76 14.52 -20.61
C GLY A 292 24.99 15.24 -19.50
N TYR A 293 23.69 15.49 -19.71
CA TYR A 293 22.81 16.07 -18.70
C TYR A 293 22.63 15.15 -17.48
N ALA A 294 22.52 13.83 -17.74
CA ALA A 294 22.48 12.83 -16.68
C ALA A 294 23.76 12.85 -15.84
N ILE A 295 24.94 12.76 -16.47
CA ILE A 295 26.23 12.79 -15.77
C ILE A 295 26.36 14.08 -14.94
N GLU A 296 26.02 15.24 -15.50
CA GLU A 296 26.09 16.52 -14.79
C GLU A 296 25.29 16.51 -13.48
N GLY A 297 24.02 16.12 -13.54
CA GLY A 297 23.15 16.14 -12.36
C GLY A 297 23.56 15.12 -11.31
N PHE A 298 23.90 13.90 -11.73
CA PHE A 298 24.35 12.86 -10.80
C PHE A 298 25.72 13.17 -10.18
N ALA A 299 26.66 13.74 -10.94
CA ALA A 299 27.96 14.14 -10.44
C ALA A 299 27.82 15.26 -9.40
N LYS A 300 26.94 16.23 -9.64
CA LYS A 300 26.62 17.29 -8.68
C LYS A 300 26.05 16.69 -7.40
N LYS A 301 25.07 15.80 -7.49
CA LYS A 301 24.48 15.14 -6.31
C LYS A 301 25.50 14.28 -5.55
N TYR A 302 26.38 13.57 -6.27
CA TYR A 302 27.45 12.76 -5.67
C TYR A 302 28.39 13.62 -4.83
N LEU A 303 28.80 14.77 -5.39
CA LEU A 303 29.67 15.72 -4.72
C LEU A 303 29.03 16.32 -3.46
N GLU A 304 27.74 16.70 -3.53
CA GLU A 304 26.98 17.16 -2.37
C GLU A 304 26.93 16.12 -1.25
N LEU A 305 26.70 14.84 -1.61
CA LEU A 305 26.67 13.74 -0.64
C LEU A 305 28.04 13.45 -0.04
N LEU A 306 29.12 13.47 -0.83
CA LEU A 306 30.50 13.31 -0.32
C LEU A 306 30.84 14.37 0.73
N LYS A 307 30.47 15.64 0.46
CA LYS A 307 30.67 16.73 1.41
C LYS A 307 29.86 16.51 2.70
N LYS A 308 28.59 16.12 2.58
CA LYS A 308 27.75 15.76 3.75
C LYS A 308 28.33 14.58 4.55
N ASN A 309 28.99 13.64 3.88
CA ASN A 309 29.63 12.47 4.51
C ASN A 309 31.03 12.78 5.07
N LYS A 310 31.49 14.04 5.02
CA LYS A 310 32.84 14.45 5.46
C LYS A 310 33.96 13.69 4.74
N ALA A 311 33.76 13.40 3.45
CA ALA A 311 34.80 12.81 2.61
C ALA A 311 36.10 13.64 2.65
N SER A 312 37.22 12.98 2.41
CA SER A 312 38.53 13.62 2.42
C SER A 312 38.64 14.65 1.28
N LYS A 313 39.50 15.67 1.47
CA LYS A 313 39.82 16.62 0.39
C LYS A 313 40.29 15.91 -0.89
N LYS A 314 41.00 14.80 -0.75
CA LYS A 314 41.49 13.98 -1.88
C LYS A 314 40.35 13.37 -2.69
N GLU A 315 39.32 12.84 -2.03
CA GLU A 315 38.14 12.28 -2.70
C GLU A 315 37.35 13.36 -3.44
N ILE A 316 37.13 14.51 -2.78
CA ILE A 316 36.45 15.65 -3.40
C ILE A 316 37.22 16.17 -4.62
N SER A 317 38.55 16.33 -4.51
CA SER A 317 39.40 16.73 -5.65
C SER A 317 39.39 15.73 -6.81
N ALA A 318 39.24 14.43 -6.53
CA ALA A 318 39.13 13.42 -7.58
C ALA A 318 37.83 13.59 -8.39
N VAL A 319 36.72 13.95 -7.74
CA VAL A 319 35.44 14.24 -8.40
C VAL A 319 35.54 15.51 -9.25
N TYR A 320 36.12 16.60 -8.73
CA TYR A 320 36.36 17.81 -9.51
C TYR A 320 37.15 17.52 -10.78
N LYS A 321 38.23 16.75 -10.67
CA LYS A 321 39.06 16.39 -11.83
C LYS A 321 38.30 15.53 -12.85
N LYS A 322 37.51 14.56 -12.37
CA LYS A 322 36.79 13.62 -13.25
C LYS A 322 35.68 14.33 -14.05
N TYR A 323 34.94 15.23 -13.41
CA TYR A 323 33.76 15.87 -13.99
C TYR A 323 33.98 17.36 -14.28
N TRP A 324 35.22 17.79 -14.52
CA TRP A 324 35.57 19.20 -14.74
C TRP A 324 34.87 19.83 -15.93
N GLU A 325 34.51 19.04 -16.95
CA GLU A 325 33.81 19.56 -18.13
C GLU A 325 32.44 20.17 -17.80
N TYR A 326 31.80 19.75 -16.70
CA TYR A 326 30.46 20.19 -16.31
C TYR A 326 30.50 21.46 -15.47
N ILE A 327 29.77 22.50 -15.91
CA ILE A 327 29.78 23.84 -15.29
C ILE A 327 29.42 23.79 -13.80
N PRO A 328 28.37 23.06 -13.35
CA PRO A 328 28.02 23.01 -11.93
C PRO A 328 29.15 22.49 -11.03
N ILE A 329 29.99 21.58 -11.54
CA ILE A 329 31.12 21.00 -10.81
C ILE A 329 32.26 22.01 -10.65
N ARG A 330 32.59 22.73 -11.73
CA ARG A 330 33.57 23.83 -11.71
C ARG A 330 33.15 24.93 -10.75
N MET A 331 31.90 25.37 -10.83
CA MET A 331 31.37 26.40 -9.93
C MET A 331 31.40 25.97 -8.47
N ASP A 332 31.05 24.72 -8.17
CA ASP A 332 31.16 24.18 -6.82
C ASP A 332 32.61 24.16 -6.30
N CYS A 333 33.60 23.89 -7.16
CA CYS A 333 35.03 23.97 -6.82
C CYS A 333 35.43 25.40 -6.40
N VAL A 334 35.06 26.39 -7.21
CA VAL A 334 35.30 27.82 -6.93
C VAL A 334 34.62 28.24 -5.63
N TYR A 335 33.33 27.93 -5.45
CA TYR A 335 32.61 28.27 -4.22
C TYR A 335 33.20 27.58 -2.99
N THR A 336 33.72 26.37 -3.11
CA THR A 336 34.40 25.67 -2.01
C THR A 336 35.68 26.41 -1.61
N CYS A 337 36.46 26.92 -2.56
CA CYS A 337 37.64 27.74 -2.27
C CYS A 337 37.25 29.05 -1.57
N ILE A 338 36.22 29.74 -2.07
CA ILE A 338 35.69 30.96 -1.47
C ILE A 338 35.23 30.73 -0.03
N ASN A 339 34.46 29.66 0.22
CA ASN A 339 33.97 29.30 1.56
C ASN A 339 35.10 28.97 2.53
N ASN A 340 36.21 28.42 2.03
CA ASN A 340 37.43 28.17 2.79
C ASN A 340 38.34 29.41 2.93
N LYS A 341 37.94 30.57 2.37
CA LYS A 341 38.74 31.81 2.30
C LYS A 341 40.06 31.66 1.52
N GLU A 342 40.11 30.70 0.59
CA GLU A 342 41.24 30.45 -0.31
C GLU A 342 41.05 31.28 -1.61
N TYR A 343 41.05 32.61 -1.50
CA TYR A 343 40.65 33.51 -2.59
C TYR A 343 41.58 33.46 -3.81
N ASP A 344 42.89 33.37 -3.61
CA ASP A 344 43.85 33.30 -4.73
C ASP A 344 43.60 32.03 -5.57
N LYS A 345 43.39 30.88 -4.91
CA LYS A 345 43.02 29.64 -5.62
C LYS A 345 41.67 29.73 -6.32
N ALA A 346 40.72 30.45 -5.73
CA ALA A 346 39.42 30.66 -6.37
C ALA A 346 39.57 31.46 -7.66
N LEU A 347 40.45 32.47 -7.69
CA LEU A 347 40.78 33.23 -8.89
C LEU A 347 41.49 32.36 -9.93
N ASP A 348 42.50 31.58 -9.52
CA ASP A 348 43.19 30.64 -10.41
C ASP A 348 42.19 29.68 -11.10
N TYR A 349 41.22 29.14 -10.35
CA TYR A 349 40.18 28.28 -10.90
C TYR A 349 39.20 29.02 -11.81
N ILE A 350 38.88 30.29 -11.54
CA ILE A 350 38.03 31.10 -12.43
C ILE A 350 38.75 31.31 -13.78
N ASP A 351 40.03 31.63 -13.75
CA ASP A 351 40.84 31.78 -14.96
C ASP A 351 40.90 30.45 -15.74
N GLU A 352 41.14 29.33 -15.05
CA GLU A 352 41.08 27.99 -15.67
C GLU A 352 39.71 27.67 -16.28
N CYS A 353 38.61 28.10 -15.64
CA CYS A 353 37.27 27.94 -16.19
C CYS A 353 37.06 28.75 -17.47
N ILE A 354 37.54 30.00 -17.50
CA ILE A 354 37.44 30.88 -18.67
C ILE A 354 38.24 30.31 -19.84
N ASP A 355 39.47 29.88 -19.58
CA ASP A 355 40.34 29.27 -20.59
C ASP A 355 39.70 27.99 -21.15
N PHE A 356 39.16 27.14 -20.29
CA PHE A 356 38.45 25.92 -20.71
C PHE A 356 37.26 26.23 -21.63
N GLU A 357 36.42 27.22 -21.28
CA GLU A 357 35.29 27.63 -22.15
C GLU A 357 35.78 28.18 -23.48
N TYR A 358 36.85 28.99 -23.47
CA TYR A 358 37.44 29.57 -24.67
C TYR A 358 37.96 28.48 -25.62
N GLU A 359 38.69 27.49 -25.11
CA GLU A 359 39.19 26.35 -25.88
C GLU A 359 38.08 25.46 -26.42
N ASN A 360 36.94 25.38 -25.73
CA ASN A 360 35.81 24.53 -26.08
C ASN A 360 34.65 25.28 -26.76
N GLN A 361 34.86 26.51 -27.24
CA GLN A 361 33.82 27.32 -27.92
C GLN A 361 33.14 26.61 -29.10
N ASP A 362 33.84 25.69 -29.78
CA ASP A 362 33.26 24.91 -30.87
C ASP A 362 32.17 23.93 -30.40
N ARG A 363 32.13 23.56 -29.11
CA ARG A 363 31.03 22.78 -28.51
C ARG A 363 29.72 23.59 -28.43
N MET A 364 29.80 24.92 -28.40
CA MET A 364 28.64 25.83 -28.39
C MET A 364 28.17 26.23 -29.81
N LYS A 365 28.97 25.97 -30.84
CA LYS A 365 28.56 26.21 -32.23
C LYS A 365 27.65 25.08 -32.67
N PHE A 366 26.34 25.30 -32.60
CA PHE A 366 25.40 24.54 -33.42
C PHE A 366 25.92 24.60 -34.86
N LYS A 367 26.25 23.44 -35.46
CA LYS A 367 26.48 23.36 -36.91
C LYS A 367 25.17 23.71 -37.59
N ILE A 368 24.94 25.00 -37.82
CA ILE A 368 23.93 25.49 -38.73
C ILE A 368 24.42 25.09 -40.13
N ASN A 369 24.16 23.84 -40.51
CA ASN A 369 24.14 23.47 -41.90
C ASN A 369 22.88 24.12 -42.48
N LEU A 370 23.03 25.33 -43.02
CA LEU A 370 22.07 25.87 -43.98
C LEU A 370 22.01 24.87 -45.14
N LYS A 371 20.95 24.06 -45.18
CA LYS A 371 20.53 23.31 -46.37
C LYS A 371 19.49 24.12 -47.12
#